data_AF-A0A024UTD4-F1
#
_entry.id   AF-A0A024UTD4-F1
#
_cell.length_a   1.000
_cell.length_b   1.000
_cell.length_c   1.000
_cell.angle_alpha   90.00
_cell.angle_beta   90.00
_cell.angle_gamma   90.00
#
_symmetry.space_group_name_H-M   'P 1'
#
loop_
_entity.id
_entity.type
_entity.pdbx_description
1 polymer ?
#
loop_
_entity_poly.entity_id
_entity_poly.type
_entity_poly.pdbx_seq_one_letter_code
_entity_poly.pdbx_strand_id
1 'polypeptide(L)'
;MAGRWVKVLLGLSALAAITVDGACPNKCSGHGSCGANDVCTCEQNWINADCSARQCPFTRAWQDTASYDNDAHYYAECGNRGICDRSTGICQCDETFVGAGCTRLKCPSDCSGHGKCMYIEDLAVSPDKRVGGNPDFTTFTSWDREKIQGCRCDPGWEGHACSRRVCPKGDDPLTTGQFDMHQGISLTHAAVIKFVIRYADPYGNVWTTSEITSGLPTDDATTCANIETALRRIPNFALSSRVLNSNELVVAPGGVAVYTRKGPTTGTVAATVADDSSTTNCIVSFPAAPGTTGLQHLLEVDVTPYTAAGSQPISAGGGSTTVAVVEHIPGGNAAGALARPLTELATCSNRGICNGETGQCQCYTGHKGLACELQEALV
;
A
#
# COMPACT_ATOMS: atom_id res chain seq x y z
N MET A 1 -70.49 -44.06 73.83
CA MET A 1 -69.45 -44.76 73.03
C MET A 1 -69.43 -44.15 71.65
N ALA A 2 -68.23 -43.97 71.07
CA ALA A 2 -67.97 -43.54 69.69
C ALA A 2 -68.38 -42.08 69.34
N GLY A 3 -67.61 -41.25 68.66
CA GLY A 3 -66.35 -41.45 67.95
C GLY A 3 -66.49 -41.11 66.46
N ARG A 4 -65.91 -39.97 66.05
CA ARG A 4 -65.53 -39.53 64.67
C ARG A 4 -66.71 -39.35 63.69
N TRP A 5 -66.70 -38.43 62.73
CA TRP A 5 -65.66 -38.16 61.74
C TRP A 5 -65.66 -36.70 61.24
N VAL A 6 -64.44 -36.27 60.94
CA VAL A 6 -63.98 -35.01 60.34
C VAL A 6 -64.41 -34.89 58.87
N LYS A 7 -64.86 -33.70 58.43
CA LYS A 7 -64.54 -33.17 57.10
C LYS A 7 -64.29 -31.66 57.16
N VAL A 8 -63.02 -31.33 57.04
CA VAL A 8 -62.47 -30.00 56.76
C VAL A 8 -62.85 -29.62 55.33
N LEU A 9 -63.41 -28.43 55.13
CA LEU A 9 -63.45 -27.75 53.83
C LEU A 9 -62.73 -26.41 54.02
N LEU A 10 -61.46 -26.39 53.63
CA LEU A 10 -60.63 -25.21 53.47
C LEU A 10 -61.25 -24.34 52.36
N GLY A 11 -61.75 -23.16 52.71
CA GLY A 11 -61.98 -22.10 51.74
C GLY A 11 -60.63 -21.52 51.33
N LEU A 12 -60.10 -21.93 50.18
CA LEU A 12 -59.03 -21.21 49.51
C LEU A 12 -59.61 -19.86 49.06
N SER A 13 -59.42 -18.81 49.86
CA SER A 13 -59.49 -17.45 49.36
C SER A 13 -58.24 -17.23 48.51
N ALA A 14 -58.41 -17.30 47.19
CA ALA A 14 -57.41 -16.79 46.28
C ALA A 14 -57.32 -15.27 46.50
N LEU A 15 -56.43 -14.83 47.40
CA LEU A 15 -55.89 -13.48 47.32
C LEU A 15 -55.25 -13.39 45.94
N ALA A 16 -55.94 -12.75 45.00
CA ALA A 16 -55.29 -12.19 43.83
C ALA A 16 -54.23 -11.24 44.38
N ALA A 17 -52.97 -11.66 44.37
CA ALA A 17 -51.86 -10.76 44.60
C ALA A 17 -51.97 -9.72 43.48
N ILE A 18 -52.50 -8.54 43.82
CA ILE A 18 -52.38 -7.36 42.98
C ILE A 18 -50.89 -7.04 43.00
N THR A 19 -50.14 -7.61 42.06
CA THR A 19 -48.82 -7.10 41.73
C THR A 19 -49.08 -5.70 41.18
N VAL A 20 -48.82 -4.69 42.00
CA VAL A 20 -48.70 -3.32 41.52
C VAL A 20 -47.49 -3.32 40.62
N ASP A 21 -47.73 -3.46 39.31
CA ASP A 21 -46.72 -3.20 38.31
C ASP A 21 -46.29 -1.75 38.53
N GLY A 22 -44.99 -1.52 38.75
CA GLY A 22 -44.49 -0.17 39.01
C GLY A 22 -45.00 0.78 37.93
N ALA A 23 -45.41 1.98 38.31
CA ALA A 23 -45.87 2.99 37.37
C ALA A 23 -44.66 3.65 36.70
N CYS A 24 -43.83 2.83 36.03
CA CYS A 24 -42.63 3.30 35.39
C CYS A 24 -42.93 4.37 34.33
N PRO A 25 -42.12 5.44 34.26
CA PRO A 25 -42.26 6.48 33.25
C PRO A 25 -42.37 5.89 31.84
N ASN A 26 -43.39 6.32 31.09
CA ASN A 26 -43.69 5.84 29.73
C ASN A 26 -43.71 4.31 29.56
N LYS A 27 -43.94 3.54 30.64
CA LYS A 27 -43.83 2.07 30.65
C LYS A 27 -42.49 1.58 30.09
N CYS A 28 -41.40 2.24 30.50
CA CYS A 28 -40.04 2.00 30.01
C CYS A 28 -39.93 2.06 28.47
N SER A 29 -40.82 2.85 27.84
CA SER A 29 -40.92 3.05 26.39
C SER A 29 -40.97 1.77 25.56
N GLY A 30 -41.33 0.62 26.17
CA GLY A 30 -41.27 -0.69 25.52
C GLY A 30 -39.86 -1.24 25.29
N HIS A 31 -38.84 -0.66 25.93
CA HIS A 31 -37.42 -1.01 25.77
C HIS A 31 -36.75 -1.34 27.12
N GLY A 32 -37.54 -1.87 28.05
CA GLY A 32 -37.06 -2.26 29.37
C GLY A 32 -38.15 -2.90 30.21
N SER A 33 -37.74 -3.44 31.34
CA SER A 33 -38.65 -3.98 32.36
C SER A 33 -38.79 -3.01 33.53
N CYS A 34 -40.00 -2.87 34.05
CA CYS A 34 -40.26 -2.03 35.21
C CYS A 34 -39.86 -2.77 36.50
N GLY A 35 -38.93 -2.21 37.26
CA GLY A 35 -38.45 -2.76 38.52
C GLY A 35 -39.14 -2.17 39.76
N ALA A 36 -38.63 -2.53 40.93
CA ALA A 36 -39.06 -1.93 42.19
C ALA A 36 -38.73 -0.42 42.22
N ASN A 37 -39.59 0.37 42.86
CA ASN A 37 -39.49 1.84 42.97
C ASN A 37 -39.66 2.60 41.64
N ASP A 38 -40.42 2.07 40.68
CA ASP A 38 -40.73 2.70 39.39
C ASP A 38 -39.47 3.01 38.54
N VAL A 39 -38.41 2.23 38.73
CA VAL A 39 -37.15 2.35 37.97
C VAL A 39 -37.14 1.36 36.81
N CYS A 40 -36.95 1.87 35.60
CA CYS A 40 -36.78 1.03 34.42
C CYS A 40 -35.39 0.40 34.37
N THR A 41 -35.35 -0.90 34.09
CA THR A 41 -34.13 -1.61 33.68
C THR A 41 -34.16 -1.77 32.16
N CYS A 42 -33.34 -0.98 31.47
CA CYS A 42 -33.36 -0.91 30.02
C CYS A 42 -32.71 -2.13 29.36
N GLU A 43 -33.21 -2.45 28.17
CA GLU A 43 -32.61 -3.41 27.25
C GLU A 43 -31.27 -2.88 26.69
N GLN A 44 -30.49 -3.76 26.05
CA GLN A 44 -29.18 -3.39 25.51
C GLN A 44 -29.26 -2.18 24.56
N ASN A 45 -28.37 -1.22 24.76
CA ASN A 45 -28.27 0.03 24.02
C ASN A 45 -29.45 1.01 24.18
N TRP A 46 -30.30 0.81 25.18
CA TRP A 46 -31.30 1.78 25.62
C TRP A 46 -30.92 2.36 26.99
N ILE A 47 -31.10 3.66 27.15
CA ILE A 47 -30.70 4.45 28.32
C ILE A 47 -31.77 5.50 28.64
N ASN A 48 -31.48 6.37 29.62
CA ASN A 48 -32.39 7.29 30.30
C ASN A 48 -33.41 6.58 31.21
N ALA A 49 -34.08 7.37 32.04
CA ALA A 49 -34.97 6.89 33.09
C ALA A 49 -36.15 6.07 32.59
N ASP A 50 -36.56 6.26 31.33
CA ASP A 50 -37.70 5.59 30.69
C ASP A 50 -37.30 4.73 29.49
N CYS A 51 -36.00 4.46 29.31
CA CYS A 51 -35.44 3.67 28.20
C CYS A 51 -35.81 4.21 26.79
N SER A 52 -36.14 5.49 26.66
CA SER A 52 -36.51 6.09 25.37
C SER A 52 -35.33 6.49 24.50
N ALA A 53 -34.11 6.56 25.06
CA ALA A 53 -32.93 7.03 24.35
C ALA A 53 -31.97 5.90 24.02
N ARG A 54 -31.34 6.00 22.85
CA ARG A 54 -30.31 5.09 22.38
C ARG A 54 -28.96 5.49 22.94
N GLN A 55 -28.19 4.47 23.34
CA GLN A 55 -26.78 4.62 23.66
C GLN A 55 -25.96 4.67 22.36
N CYS A 56 -25.08 5.67 22.25
CA CYS A 56 -24.15 5.71 21.14
C CYS A 56 -22.88 4.90 21.42
N PRO A 57 -22.11 4.54 20.37
CA PRO A 57 -20.83 3.87 20.54
C PRO A 57 -19.86 4.68 21.40
N PHE A 58 -19.23 3.98 22.33
CA PHE A 58 -18.07 4.48 23.06
C PHE A 58 -16.81 4.01 22.36
N THR A 59 -15.90 4.92 22.08
CA THR A 59 -14.65 4.64 21.39
C THR A 59 -13.51 5.35 22.09
N ARG A 60 -12.25 4.92 21.89
CA ARG A 60 -11.10 5.62 22.46
C ARG A 60 -11.17 7.10 22.10
N ALA A 61 -11.15 7.97 23.10
CA ALA A 61 -11.29 9.40 22.91
C ALA A 61 -10.14 9.96 22.07
N TRP A 62 -10.42 10.95 21.24
CA TRP A 62 -9.39 11.71 20.53
C TRP A 62 -8.62 12.65 21.43
N GLN A 63 -9.30 13.17 22.44
CA GLN A 63 -8.75 13.98 23.51
C GLN A 63 -9.45 13.57 24.79
N ASP A 64 -8.66 13.43 25.84
CA ASP A 64 -9.14 13.16 27.19
C ASP A 64 -8.27 13.89 28.20
N THR A 65 -8.79 14.03 29.42
CA THR A 65 -7.98 14.51 30.54
C THR A 65 -7.06 13.38 30.98
N ALA A 66 -5.74 13.62 30.92
CA ALA A 66 -4.75 12.66 31.37
C ALA A 66 -5.02 12.28 32.83
N SER A 67 -5.30 11.00 33.06
CA SER A 67 -5.62 10.49 34.39
C SER A 67 -4.41 9.83 35.05
N TYR A 68 -3.50 9.27 34.24
CA TYR A 68 -2.24 8.65 34.66
C TYR A 68 -1.17 8.74 33.56
N ASP A 69 0.06 8.34 33.89
CA ASP A 69 1.17 8.23 32.93
C ASP A 69 0.78 7.31 31.76
N ASN A 70 0.89 7.82 30.54
CA ASN A 70 0.50 7.13 29.29
C ASN A 70 -1.00 6.75 29.20
N ASP A 71 -1.88 7.39 29.98
CA ASP A 71 -3.33 7.14 29.99
C ASP A 71 -4.13 8.43 29.76
N ALA A 72 -4.42 8.72 28.49
CA ALA A 72 -5.13 9.93 28.03
C ALA A 72 -6.13 9.66 26.88
N HIS A 73 -6.60 8.42 26.73
CA HIS A 73 -7.53 7.99 25.67
C HIS A 73 -8.59 7.01 26.19
N TYR A 74 -9.27 7.36 27.28
CA TYR A 74 -10.34 6.53 27.81
C TYR A 74 -11.51 6.45 26.83
N TYR A 75 -12.41 5.49 27.03
CA TYR A 75 -13.60 5.35 26.20
C TYR A 75 -14.55 6.53 26.41
N ALA A 76 -14.87 7.22 25.32
CA ALA A 76 -15.82 8.32 25.32
C ALA A 76 -16.93 8.08 24.29
N GLU A 77 -18.14 8.56 24.61
CA GLU A 77 -19.25 8.54 23.67
C GLU A 77 -18.87 9.34 22.43
N CYS A 78 -19.03 8.73 21.26
CA CYS A 78 -18.62 9.34 19.99
C CYS A 78 -17.14 9.78 19.96
N GLY A 79 -16.27 9.16 20.78
CA GLY A 79 -14.84 9.45 20.83
C GLY A 79 -14.49 10.89 21.24
N ASN A 80 -15.41 11.62 21.90
CA ASN A 80 -15.33 13.06 22.14
C ASN A 80 -15.25 13.92 20.86
N ARG A 81 -15.69 13.39 19.71
CA ARG A 81 -15.64 14.06 18.40
C ARG A 81 -16.95 13.98 17.64
N GLY A 82 -18.06 14.01 18.38
CA GLY A 82 -19.40 14.07 17.81
C GLY A 82 -20.47 14.14 18.88
N ILE A 83 -21.70 14.38 18.43
CA ILE A 83 -22.89 14.44 19.26
C ILE A 83 -23.71 13.17 19.02
N CYS A 84 -24.15 12.51 20.09
CA CYS A 84 -25.01 11.34 19.99
C CYS A 84 -26.44 11.73 19.61
N ASP A 85 -26.95 11.22 18.49
CA ASP A 85 -28.39 11.23 18.23
C ASP A 85 -29.07 10.14 19.07
N ARG A 86 -29.76 10.57 20.12
CA ARG A 86 -30.45 9.69 21.07
C ARG A 86 -31.62 8.93 20.47
N SER A 87 -32.16 9.32 19.32
CA SER A 87 -33.26 8.59 18.69
C SER A 87 -32.76 7.36 17.91
N THR A 88 -31.54 7.44 17.36
CA THR A 88 -30.98 6.39 16.50
C THR A 88 -29.84 5.61 17.16
N GLY A 89 -29.10 6.24 18.07
CA GLY A 89 -27.85 5.72 18.63
C GLY A 89 -26.65 5.93 17.72
N ILE A 90 -26.77 6.83 16.73
CA ILE A 90 -25.72 7.13 15.75
C ILE A 90 -25.00 8.42 16.15
N CYS A 91 -23.67 8.39 16.14
CA CYS A 91 -22.85 9.57 16.37
C CYS A 91 -22.86 10.50 15.14
N GLN A 92 -23.22 11.76 15.36
CA GLN A 92 -23.02 12.84 14.41
C GLN A 92 -21.63 13.43 14.63
N CYS A 93 -20.67 12.98 13.82
CA CYS A 93 -19.28 13.35 13.99
C CYS A 93 -18.98 14.78 13.54
N ASP A 94 -18.00 15.39 14.20
CA ASP A 94 -17.43 16.67 13.79
C ASP A 94 -16.82 16.57 12.37
N GLU A 95 -16.66 17.72 11.70
CA GLU A 95 -16.41 17.83 10.25
C GLU A 95 -15.31 16.90 9.70
N THR A 96 -14.24 16.65 10.44
CA THR A 96 -13.09 15.85 9.99
C THR A 96 -13.09 14.41 10.49
N PHE A 97 -14.10 13.97 11.24
CA PHE A 97 -14.13 12.64 11.87
C PHE A 97 -15.23 11.77 11.25
N VAL A 98 -14.97 10.46 11.17
CA VAL A 98 -15.91 9.46 10.62
C VAL A 98 -15.84 8.14 11.38
N GLY A 99 -16.78 7.25 11.05
CA GLY A 99 -16.95 5.96 11.69
C GLY A 99 -18.07 5.99 12.73
N ALA A 100 -18.53 4.81 13.15
CA ALA A 100 -19.73 4.66 13.99
C ALA A 100 -19.68 5.42 15.32
N GLY A 101 -18.48 5.66 15.86
CA GLY A 101 -18.26 6.51 17.04
C GLY A 101 -17.15 7.52 16.81
N CYS A 102 -17.12 8.12 15.61
CA CYS A 102 -16.14 9.12 15.19
C CYS A 102 -14.71 8.62 15.36
N THR A 103 -14.48 7.35 15.05
CA THR A 103 -13.26 6.63 15.43
C THR A 103 -12.04 7.02 14.65
N ARG A 104 -12.17 7.60 13.44
CA ARG A 104 -11.04 7.85 12.55
C ARG A 104 -11.16 9.21 11.86
N LEU A 105 -10.01 9.76 11.49
CA LEU A 105 -9.93 11.01 10.73
C LEU A 105 -10.30 10.73 9.27
N LYS A 106 -11.11 11.60 8.66
CA LYS A 106 -11.39 11.54 7.22
C LYS A 106 -10.09 11.66 6.42
N CYS A 107 -9.97 10.87 5.37
CA CYS A 107 -8.91 11.11 4.39
C CYS A 107 -9.13 12.45 3.68
N PRO A 108 -8.04 13.16 3.31
CA PRO A 108 -8.13 14.40 2.56
C PRO A 108 -8.93 14.23 1.27
N SER A 109 -10.04 14.96 1.14
CA SER A 109 -10.96 14.92 -0.01
C SER A 109 -11.39 13.50 -0.45
N ASP A 110 -11.45 12.55 0.48
CA ASP A 110 -11.69 11.13 0.17
C ASP A 110 -10.73 10.57 -0.91
N CYS A 111 -9.46 11.00 -0.83
CA CYS A 111 -8.41 10.70 -1.81
C CYS A 111 -8.79 11.09 -3.24
N SER A 112 -9.69 12.07 -3.40
CA SER A 112 -10.21 12.58 -4.66
C SER A 112 -10.74 11.51 -5.62
N GLY A 113 -11.11 10.32 -5.11
CA GLY A 113 -11.47 9.16 -5.93
C GLY A 113 -10.31 8.52 -6.71
N HIS A 114 -9.07 8.87 -6.38
CA HIS A 114 -7.83 8.43 -7.06
C HIS A 114 -6.82 7.84 -6.08
N GLY A 115 -7.32 7.19 -5.04
CA GLY A 115 -6.50 6.50 -4.08
C GLY A 115 -7.34 5.76 -3.04
N LYS A 116 -6.64 4.98 -2.21
CA LYS A 116 -7.23 4.29 -1.09
C LYS A 116 -6.93 5.04 0.20
N CYS A 117 -7.97 5.28 0.98
CA CYS A 117 -7.84 5.80 2.34
C CYS A 117 -7.32 4.68 3.27
N MET A 118 -6.14 4.87 3.85
CA MET A 118 -5.42 3.88 4.65
C MET A 118 -5.09 4.47 6.03
N TYR A 119 -5.05 3.63 7.06
CA TYR A 119 -4.50 4.07 8.34
C TYR A 119 -2.99 4.31 8.23
N ILE A 120 -2.44 5.16 9.10
CA ILE A 120 -1.01 5.43 9.10
C ILE A 120 -0.19 4.16 9.39
N GLU A 121 -0.71 3.21 10.17
CA GLU A 121 -0.05 1.91 10.37
C GLU A 121 0.06 1.11 9.07
N ASP A 122 -1.00 1.08 8.26
CA ASP A 122 -1.00 0.37 6.98
C ASP A 122 -0.07 1.04 5.96
N LEU A 123 0.00 2.38 6.00
CA LEU A 123 0.92 3.15 5.16
C LEU A 123 2.38 2.91 5.59
N ALA A 124 2.64 2.85 6.90
CA ALA A 124 3.98 2.67 7.45
C ALA A 124 4.62 1.34 7.03
N VAL A 125 3.82 0.28 6.81
CA VAL A 125 4.27 -1.03 6.32
C VAL A 125 3.94 -1.28 4.84
N SER A 126 3.48 -0.26 4.11
CA SER A 126 3.01 -0.43 2.74
C SER A 126 4.13 -0.95 1.83
N PRO A 127 3.91 -2.01 1.05
CA PRO A 127 4.89 -2.50 0.07
C PRO A 127 4.95 -1.62 -1.20
N ASP A 128 4.07 -0.62 -1.31
CA ASP A 128 4.09 0.34 -2.42
C ASP A 128 5.37 1.18 -2.36
N LYS A 129 6.21 1.04 -3.39
CA LYS A 129 7.52 1.69 -3.48
C LYS A 129 7.42 3.22 -3.44
N ARG A 130 6.29 3.82 -3.82
CA ARG A 130 6.07 5.28 -3.75
C ARG A 130 5.67 5.76 -2.36
N VAL A 131 5.03 4.91 -1.56
CA VAL A 131 4.75 5.20 -0.15
C VAL A 131 6.05 5.11 0.66
N GLY A 132 6.93 4.17 0.30
CA GLY A 132 8.20 3.98 0.99
C GLY A 132 8.02 3.45 2.41
N GLY A 133 6.97 2.64 2.62
CA GLY A 133 6.76 1.94 3.88
C GLY A 133 7.91 0.98 4.17
N ASN A 134 8.18 0.77 5.46
CA ASN A 134 9.12 -0.24 5.91
C ASN A 134 8.31 -1.44 6.43
N PRO A 135 8.31 -2.59 5.73
CA PRO A 135 7.52 -3.76 6.14
C PRO A 135 7.96 -4.33 7.50
N ASP A 136 9.20 -4.07 7.92
CA ASP A 136 9.73 -4.49 9.23
C ASP A 136 9.34 -3.53 10.36
N PHE A 137 8.67 -2.43 10.03
CA PHE A 137 8.25 -1.40 10.99
C PHE A 137 7.01 -1.83 11.77
N THR A 138 7.22 -2.77 12.70
CA THR A 138 6.19 -3.31 13.60
C THR A 138 6.05 -2.53 14.92
N THR A 139 6.86 -1.48 15.10
CA THR A 139 7.03 -0.80 16.40
C THR A 139 6.11 0.41 16.58
N PHE A 140 5.33 0.81 15.58
CA PHE A 140 4.37 1.91 15.75
C PHE A 140 3.17 1.41 16.55
N THR A 141 3.19 1.63 17.86
CA THR A 141 2.16 1.20 18.83
C THR A 141 1.38 2.35 19.43
N SER A 142 1.60 3.57 18.94
CA SER A 142 0.91 4.77 19.38
C SER A 142 -0.59 4.70 19.07
N TRP A 143 -1.40 5.32 19.92
CA TRP A 143 -2.87 5.25 19.84
C TRP A 143 -3.44 5.80 18.52
N ASP A 144 -2.72 6.74 17.91
CA ASP A 144 -3.11 7.46 16.70
C ASP A 144 -2.96 6.61 15.43
N ARG A 145 -2.28 5.46 15.53
CA ARG A 145 -2.03 4.58 14.40
C ARG A 145 -3.28 4.01 13.74
N GLU A 146 -4.29 3.70 14.55
CA GLU A 146 -5.60 3.16 14.15
C GLU A 146 -6.65 4.30 14.02
N LYS A 147 -6.21 5.56 14.02
CA LYS A 147 -7.06 6.76 14.09
C LYS A 147 -6.81 7.69 12.91
N ILE A 148 -5.54 8.00 12.64
CA ILE A 148 -5.13 8.91 11.57
C ILE A 148 -5.11 8.14 10.27
N GLN A 149 -5.68 8.74 9.23
CA GLN A 149 -5.72 8.18 7.89
C GLN A 149 -5.02 9.10 6.88
N GLY A 150 -4.42 8.49 5.87
CA GLY A 150 -3.81 9.17 4.73
C GLY A 150 -4.16 8.45 3.42
N CYS A 151 -3.88 9.11 2.31
CA CYS A 151 -4.19 8.57 0.99
C CYS A 151 -2.98 7.84 0.39
N ARG A 152 -3.18 6.57 0.02
CA ARG A 152 -2.30 5.89 -0.92
C ARG A 152 -2.85 6.08 -2.33
N CYS A 153 -2.21 6.93 -3.12
CA CYS A 153 -2.69 7.28 -4.45
C CYS A 153 -2.60 6.13 -5.44
N ASP A 154 -3.54 6.09 -6.37
CA ASP A 154 -3.48 5.20 -7.51
C ASP A 154 -2.30 5.58 -8.42
N PRO A 155 -1.81 4.67 -9.27
CA PRO A 155 -0.77 4.99 -10.25
C PRO A 155 -1.16 6.16 -11.14
N GLY A 156 -0.19 7.04 -11.43
CA GLY A 156 -0.42 8.28 -12.20
C GLY A 156 -1.07 9.42 -11.42
N TRP A 157 -1.37 9.23 -10.13
CA TRP A 157 -1.82 10.29 -9.21
C TRP A 157 -0.87 10.45 -8.02
N GLU A 158 -0.78 11.69 -7.52
CA GLU A 158 0.10 12.11 -6.43
C GLU A 158 -0.51 13.26 -5.60
N GLY A 159 0.21 13.62 -4.55
CA GLY A 159 -0.19 14.63 -3.57
C GLY A 159 -0.96 14.03 -2.39
N HIS A 160 -1.12 14.82 -1.32
CA HIS A 160 -1.70 14.35 -0.06
C HIS A 160 -3.15 13.85 -0.17
N ALA A 161 -3.90 14.34 -1.16
CA ALA A 161 -5.30 13.99 -1.44
C ALA A 161 -5.45 13.25 -2.78
N CYS A 162 -4.35 12.86 -3.42
CA CYS A 162 -4.34 12.23 -4.75
C CYS A 162 -5.08 13.04 -5.84
N SER A 163 -5.05 14.37 -5.70
CA SER A 163 -5.76 15.29 -6.60
C SER A 163 -4.92 15.77 -7.79
N ARG A 164 -3.64 15.37 -7.87
CA ARG A 164 -2.71 15.80 -8.91
C ARG A 164 -2.25 14.62 -9.75
N ARG A 165 -2.19 14.78 -11.06
CA ARG A 165 -1.57 13.85 -12.01
C ARG A 165 -0.05 13.89 -11.86
N VAL A 166 0.58 12.72 -11.90
CA VAL A 166 2.03 12.60 -12.03
C VAL A 166 2.42 12.94 -13.46
N CYS A 167 3.32 13.91 -13.63
CA CYS A 167 3.85 14.22 -14.96
C CYS A 167 4.99 13.26 -15.36
N PRO A 168 5.23 13.09 -16.68
CA PRO A 168 6.37 12.35 -17.19
C PRO A 168 7.69 12.79 -16.55
N LYS A 169 8.55 11.81 -16.30
CA LYS A 169 9.88 12.02 -15.74
C LYS A 169 10.93 11.62 -16.76
N GLY A 170 11.99 12.40 -16.87
CA GLY A 170 13.03 12.21 -17.88
C GLY A 170 14.39 12.72 -17.40
N ASP A 171 15.39 12.48 -18.25
CA ASP A 171 16.76 12.94 -18.06
C ASP A 171 16.85 14.43 -18.44
N ASP A 172 17.70 15.19 -17.74
CA ASP A 172 17.94 16.57 -18.14
C ASP A 172 18.96 16.59 -19.29
N PRO A 173 18.57 16.99 -20.52
CA PRO A 173 19.46 16.89 -21.69
C PRO A 173 20.72 17.77 -21.59
N LEU A 174 20.80 18.67 -20.60
CA LEU A 174 21.96 19.53 -20.38
C LEU A 174 22.92 18.97 -19.32
N THR A 175 22.51 17.96 -18.55
CA THR A 175 23.43 17.28 -17.63
C THR A 175 24.32 16.34 -18.44
N THR A 176 25.62 16.29 -18.11
CA THR A 176 26.62 15.50 -18.84
C THR A 176 27.43 14.63 -17.87
N GLY A 177 28.11 13.61 -18.39
CA GLY A 177 28.92 12.70 -17.58
C GLY A 177 28.10 11.70 -16.75
N GLN A 178 26.87 11.43 -17.17
CA GLN A 178 25.95 10.49 -16.54
C GLN A 178 25.96 9.13 -17.22
N PHE A 179 25.37 8.15 -16.54
CA PHE A 179 25.28 6.77 -17.01
C PHE A 179 23.85 6.26 -16.96
N ASP A 180 23.52 5.38 -17.89
CA ASP A 180 22.25 4.64 -17.86
C ASP A 180 22.22 3.61 -16.73
N MET A 181 21.01 3.26 -16.32
CA MET A 181 20.81 2.24 -15.30
C MET A 181 20.97 0.85 -15.92
N HIS A 182 21.75 0.00 -15.26
CA HIS A 182 21.81 -1.43 -15.58
C HIS A 182 21.48 -2.23 -14.33
N GLN A 183 20.77 -3.34 -14.53
CA GLN A 183 20.48 -4.30 -13.47
C GLN A 183 21.03 -5.67 -13.86
N GLY A 184 21.65 -6.35 -12.91
CA GLY A 184 22.11 -7.72 -13.07
C GLY A 184 21.10 -8.66 -12.43
N ILE A 185 20.67 -9.67 -13.17
CA ILE A 185 19.88 -10.80 -12.67
C ILE A 185 20.78 -12.01 -12.65
N SER A 186 20.95 -12.61 -11.47
CA SER A 186 21.67 -13.87 -11.27
C SER A 186 20.71 -14.94 -10.76
N LEU A 187 20.65 -16.06 -11.48
CA LEU A 187 19.82 -17.21 -11.14
C LEU A 187 20.73 -18.41 -10.87
N THR A 188 20.73 -18.92 -9.64
CA THR A 188 21.41 -20.18 -9.31
C THR A 188 20.42 -21.33 -9.40
N HIS A 189 20.55 -22.17 -10.43
CA HIS A 189 19.64 -23.27 -10.75
C HIS A 189 20.40 -24.46 -11.35
N ALA A 190 19.76 -25.64 -11.39
CA ALA A 190 20.38 -26.88 -11.89
C ALA A 190 19.67 -27.47 -13.13
N ALA A 191 18.53 -26.90 -13.51
CA ALA A 191 17.67 -27.37 -14.59
C ALA A 191 16.83 -26.20 -15.10
N VAL A 192 16.19 -26.35 -16.25
CA VAL A 192 15.25 -25.35 -16.76
C VAL A 192 14.17 -25.04 -15.72
N ILE A 193 14.00 -23.75 -15.42
CA ILE A 193 13.01 -23.24 -14.48
C ILE A 193 12.01 -22.30 -15.15
N LYS A 194 10.89 -22.08 -14.47
CA LYS A 194 9.90 -21.07 -14.83
C LYS A 194 9.85 -19.97 -13.78
N PHE A 195 9.73 -18.73 -14.22
CA PHE A 195 9.65 -17.59 -13.32
C PHE A 195 8.91 -16.43 -13.99
N VAL A 196 8.58 -15.42 -13.21
CA VAL A 196 8.00 -14.17 -13.70
C VAL A 196 8.79 -12.99 -13.16
N ILE A 197 8.78 -11.88 -13.88
CA ILE A 197 9.42 -10.65 -13.44
C ILE A 197 8.33 -9.62 -13.14
N ARG A 198 8.45 -8.95 -11.98
CA ARG A 198 7.67 -7.76 -11.66
C ARG A 198 8.54 -6.51 -11.81
N TYR A 199 7.97 -5.51 -12.47
CA TYR A 199 8.58 -4.19 -12.66
C TYR A 199 7.68 -3.12 -12.04
N ALA A 200 8.20 -2.39 -11.07
CA ALA A 200 7.56 -1.20 -10.52
C ALA A 200 8.05 0.04 -11.27
N ASP A 201 7.15 0.73 -11.95
CA ASP A 201 7.46 1.96 -12.67
C ASP A 201 7.47 3.17 -11.74
N PRO A 202 8.09 4.31 -12.13
CA PRO A 202 8.16 5.49 -11.27
C PRO A 202 6.85 6.27 -11.15
N TYR A 203 5.79 5.81 -11.83
CA TYR A 203 4.44 6.37 -11.81
C TYR A 203 3.50 5.58 -10.88
N GLY A 204 3.96 4.45 -10.34
CA GLY A 204 3.28 3.62 -9.36
C GLY A 204 2.69 2.32 -9.88
N ASN A 205 2.76 2.06 -11.18
CA ASN A 205 2.24 0.79 -11.70
C ASN A 205 3.23 -0.33 -11.40
N VAL A 206 2.68 -1.51 -11.11
CA VAL A 206 3.46 -2.74 -11.03
C VAL A 206 3.02 -3.64 -12.18
N TRP A 207 3.96 -3.91 -13.07
CA TRP A 207 3.78 -4.76 -14.23
C TRP A 207 4.31 -6.15 -13.92
N THR A 208 3.61 -7.19 -14.37
CA THR A 208 4.10 -8.58 -14.24
C THR A 208 4.18 -9.19 -15.64
N THR A 209 5.31 -9.83 -15.96
CA THR A 209 5.47 -10.52 -17.24
C THR A 209 4.60 -11.78 -17.32
N SER A 210 4.43 -12.31 -18.53
CA SER A 210 4.06 -13.73 -18.67
C SER A 210 5.14 -14.65 -18.09
N GLU A 211 4.84 -15.94 -17.93
CA GLU A 211 5.84 -16.94 -17.55
C GLU A 211 7.05 -16.89 -18.51
N ILE A 212 8.24 -16.85 -17.92
CA ILE A 212 9.53 -16.89 -18.60
C ILE A 212 10.11 -18.27 -18.36
N THR A 213 10.68 -18.87 -19.40
CA THR A 213 11.39 -20.15 -19.33
C THR A 213 12.88 -19.88 -19.43
N SER A 214 13.67 -20.34 -18.45
CA SER A 214 15.13 -20.25 -18.57
C SER A 214 15.67 -21.27 -19.58
N GLY A 215 16.90 -21.05 -20.03
CA GLY A 215 17.76 -22.13 -20.52
C GLY A 215 18.28 -23.00 -19.37
N LEU A 216 19.18 -23.93 -19.69
CA LEU A 216 20.05 -24.57 -18.69
C LEU A 216 21.06 -23.53 -18.15
N PRO A 217 21.71 -23.77 -17.00
CA PRO A 217 22.69 -22.83 -16.43
C PRO A 217 23.84 -22.47 -17.38
N THR A 218 24.15 -23.36 -18.34
CA THR A 218 25.18 -23.14 -19.36
C THR A 218 24.65 -22.44 -20.62
N ASP A 219 23.37 -22.06 -20.66
CA ASP A 219 22.69 -21.44 -21.80
C ASP A 219 22.02 -20.12 -21.39
N ASP A 220 22.88 -19.18 -21.02
CA ASP A 220 22.49 -17.84 -20.62
C ASP A 220 21.84 -17.06 -21.76
N ALA A 221 22.27 -17.28 -23.00
CA ALA A 221 21.74 -16.61 -24.18
C ALA A 221 20.23 -16.83 -24.32
N THR A 222 19.76 -18.08 -24.16
CA THR A 222 18.32 -18.39 -24.18
C THR A 222 17.58 -17.69 -23.04
N THR A 223 18.13 -17.74 -21.82
CA THR A 223 17.49 -17.09 -20.66
C THR A 223 17.36 -15.59 -20.86
N CYS A 224 18.45 -14.91 -21.25
CA CYS A 224 18.47 -13.46 -21.43
C CYS A 224 17.56 -13.02 -22.60
N ALA A 225 17.54 -13.75 -23.71
CA ALA A 225 16.63 -13.48 -24.82
C ALA A 225 15.15 -13.61 -24.44
N ASN A 226 14.82 -14.61 -23.62
CA ASN A 226 13.46 -14.80 -23.11
C ASN A 226 13.06 -13.69 -22.12
N ILE A 227 13.99 -13.24 -21.26
CA ILE A 227 13.79 -12.09 -20.38
C ILE A 227 13.54 -10.82 -21.21
N GLU A 228 14.38 -10.54 -22.20
CA GLU A 228 14.22 -9.37 -23.09
C GLU A 228 12.85 -9.36 -23.76
N THR A 229 12.46 -10.49 -24.34
CA THR A 229 11.17 -10.65 -25.02
C THR A 229 10.01 -10.40 -24.06
N ALA A 230 10.09 -10.92 -22.83
CA ALA A 230 9.04 -10.76 -21.83
C ALA A 230 8.93 -9.31 -21.34
N LEU A 231 10.04 -8.64 -21.08
CA LEU A 231 10.06 -7.24 -20.64
C LEU A 231 9.57 -6.28 -21.74
N ARG A 232 9.95 -6.52 -23.00
CA ARG A 232 9.46 -5.72 -24.16
C ARG A 232 7.97 -5.88 -24.43
N ARG A 233 7.35 -6.97 -23.95
CA ARG A 233 5.90 -7.22 -24.07
C ARG A 233 5.08 -6.56 -22.97
N ILE A 234 5.70 -5.95 -21.95
CA ILE A 234 4.96 -5.16 -20.97
C ILE A 234 4.20 -4.04 -21.70
N PRO A 235 2.89 -3.90 -21.47
CA PRO A 235 2.06 -2.99 -22.25
C PRO A 235 2.33 -1.52 -21.91
N ASN A 236 1.61 -0.62 -22.61
CA ASN A 236 1.66 0.82 -22.42
C ASN A 236 3.06 1.44 -22.54
N PHE A 237 3.98 0.76 -23.24
CA PHE A 237 5.33 1.26 -23.45
C PHE A 237 6.10 1.54 -22.15
N ALA A 238 5.74 0.84 -21.05
CA ALA A 238 6.30 1.12 -19.72
C ALA A 238 7.82 0.94 -19.63
N LEU A 239 8.40 0.08 -20.49
CA LEU A 239 9.84 -0.17 -20.59
C LEU A 239 10.40 0.01 -22.01
N SER A 240 9.60 0.48 -22.97
CA SER A 240 9.96 0.55 -24.38
C SER A 240 9.57 1.91 -24.94
N SER A 241 10.55 2.75 -25.32
CA SER A 241 10.24 4.01 -26.00
C SER A 241 10.11 3.78 -27.51
N ARG A 242 9.02 4.25 -28.12
CA ARG A 242 8.86 4.30 -29.60
C ARG A 242 9.71 5.37 -30.27
N VAL A 243 10.78 5.85 -29.63
CA VAL A 243 11.72 6.76 -30.25
C VAL A 243 12.64 5.95 -31.18
N LEU A 244 12.15 5.70 -32.39
CA LEU A 244 12.93 5.26 -33.56
C LEU A 244 13.86 4.04 -33.34
N ASN A 245 13.40 2.98 -32.70
CA ASN A 245 14.10 1.67 -32.55
C ASN A 245 15.54 1.74 -31.97
N SER A 246 15.99 2.90 -31.47
CA SER A 246 17.38 3.11 -31.03
C SER A 246 17.52 3.08 -29.52
N ASN A 247 16.42 3.15 -28.76
CA ASN A 247 16.37 3.21 -27.30
C ASN A 247 15.41 2.15 -26.73
N GLU A 248 15.52 0.91 -27.21
CA GLU A 248 14.76 -0.21 -26.66
C GLU A 248 15.58 -0.94 -25.58
N LEU A 249 14.89 -1.49 -24.56
CA LEU A 249 15.53 -2.24 -23.48
C LEU A 249 16.29 -3.45 -24.02
N VAL A 250 17.57 -3.58 -23.67
CA VAL A 250 18.42 -4.69 -24.12
C VAL A 250 18.77 -5.59 -22.94
N VAL A 251 18.75 -6.91 -23.15
CA VAL A 251 19.23 -7.87 -22.15
C VAL A 251 20.30 -8.75 -22.78
N ALA A 252 21.45 -8.84 -22.13
CA ALA A 252 22.59 -9.60 -22.64
C ALA A 252 23.21 -10.48 -21.55
N PRO A 253 23.77 -11.65 -21.91
CA PRO A 253 24.53 -12.46 -20.97
C PRO A 253 25.83 -11.75 -20.56
N GLY A 254 26.26 -11.92 -19.32
CA GLY A 254 27.54 -11.38 -18.85
C GLY A 254 27.67 -11.37 -17.33
N GLY A 255 28.91 -11.31 -16.84
CA GLY A 255 29.19 -11.30 -15.39
C GLY A 255 28.59 -10.10 -14.68
N VAL A 256 27.98 -10.33 -13.51
CA VAL A 256 27.26 -9.30 -12.75
C VAL A 256 28.18 -8.63 -11.73
N ALA A 257 28.65 -7.43 -12.04
CA ALA A 257 29.34 -6.56 -11.08
C ALA A 257 28.33 -5.84 -10.19
N VAL A 258 28.26 -6.21 -8.91
CA VAL A 258 27.30 -5.66 -7.93
C VAL A 258 27.72 -4.26 -7.51
N TYR A 259 26.79 -3.30 -7.61
CA TYR A 259 26.95 -1.96 -7.03
C TYR A 259 26.01 -1.74 -5.86
N THR A 260 26.57 -1.21 -4.77
CA THR A 260 25.81 -0.78 -3.61
C THR A 260 25.94 0.72 -3.45
N ARG A 261 24.84 1.45 -3.68
CA ARG A 261 24.78 2.89 -3.48
C ARG A 261 24.95 3.23 -2.00
N LYS A 262 25.80 4.22 -1.72
CA LYS A 262 25.96 4.87 -0.41
C LYS A 262 25.42 6.31 -0.39
N GLY A 263 25.18 6.87 -1.58
CA GLY A 263 24.55 8.17 -1.78
C GLY A 263 23.99 8.28 -3.21
N PRO A 264 23.54 9.48 -3.61
CA PRO A 264 22.96 9.69 -4.95
C PRO A 264 23.92 9.33 -6.08
N THR A 265 25.20 9.67 -5.93
CA THR A 265 26.22 9.51 -6.97
C THR A 265 27.38 8.60 -6.57
N THR A 266 27.44 8.14 -5.33
CA THR A 266 28.59 7.37 -4.79
C THR A 266 28.15 6.01 -4.25
N GLY A 267 29.06 5.05 -4.33
CA GLY A 267 28.81 3.69 -3.88
C GLY A 267 30.07 2.83 -3.93
N THR A 268 29.87 1.54 -3.77
CA THR A 268 30.95 0.54 -3.81
C THR A 268 30.62 -0.56 -4.79
N VAL A 269 31.63 -0.95 -5.58
CA VAL A 269 31.59 -2.10 -6.49
C VAL A 269 32.15 -3.30 -5.74
N ALA A 270 31.40 -4.41 -5.74
CA ALA A 270 31.89 -5.69 -5.24
C ALA A 270 32.59 -6.48 -6.35
N ALA A 271 33.13 -7.65 -5.99
CA ALA A 271 33.63 -8.58 -7.00
C ALA A 271 32.51 -9.00 -7.96
N THR A 272 32.84 -9.15 -9.24
CA THR A 272 31.92 -9.64 -10.26
C THR A 272 31.48 -11.06 -9.93
N VAL A 273 30.17 -11.29 -9.88
CA VAL A 273 29.58 -12.63 -9.89
C VAL A 273 29.80 -13.18 -11.30
N ALA A 274 30.70 -14.16 -11.39
CA ALA A 274 30.97 -14.82 -12.66
C ALA A 274 29.79 -15.71 -13.06
N ASP A 275 29.63 -15.90 -14.36
CA ASP A 275 28.85 -17.01 -14.92
C ASP A 275 29.61 -18.33 -14.62
N ASP A 276 28.86 -19.38 -14.26
CA ASP A 276 29.38 -20.72 -13.99
C ASP A 276 28.36 -21.81 -14.35
N SER A 277 28.74 -23.08 -14.21
CA SER A 277 27.87 -24.22 -14.56
C SER A 277 26.58 -24.34 -13.73
N SER A 278 26.34 -23.44 -12.78
CA SER A 278 25.18 -23.42 -11.89
C SER A 278 24.49 -22.05 -11.82
N THR A 279 25.03 -21.01 -12.48
CA THR A 279 24.57 -19.63 -12.33
C THR A 279 24.40 -18.98 -13.70
N THR A 280 23.17 -18.64 -14.04
CA THR A 280 22.85 -17.83 -15.23
C THR A 280 22.85 -16.36 -14.89
N ASN A 281 23.56 -15.55 -15.67
CA ASN A 281 23.66 -14.11 -15.47
C ASN A 281 23.16 -13.31 -16.67
N CYS A 282 22.18 -12.43 -16.44
CA CYS A 282 21.63 -11.53 -17.45
C CYS A 282 21.74 -10.07 -17.01
N ILE A 283 22.28 -9.22 -17.87
CA ILE A 283 22.39 -7.78 -17.67
C ILE A 283 21.27 -7.10 -18.44
N VAL A 284 20.35 -6.46 -17.71
CA VAL A 284 19.28 -5.63 -18.25
C VAL A 284 19.77 -4.18 -18.33
N SER A 285 19.73 -3.60 -19.52
CA SER A 285 20.12 -2.20 -19.78
C SER A 285 18.87 -1.35 -19.98
N PHE A 286 18.68 -0.36 -19.11
CA PHE A 286 17.57 0.58 -19.19
C PHE A 286 18.04 1.83 -19.95
N PRO A 287 17.61 2.02 -21.21
CA PRO A 287 18.01 3.20 -21.95
C PRO A 287 17.42 4.47 -21.31
N ALA A 288 18.17 5.57 -21.37
CA ALA A 288 17.62 6.89 -21.05
C ALA A 288 16.43 7.21 -21.96
N ALA A 289 15.24 7.20 -21.37
CA ALA A 289 13.99 7.61 -21.98
C ALA A 289 12.99 7.99 -20.88
N PRO A 290 11.87 8.66 -21.21
CA PRO A 290 10.86 9.01 -20.22
C PRO A 290 10.39 7.80 -19.40
N GLY A 291 10.53 7.88 -18.08
CA GLY A 291 10.18 6.82 -17.13
C GLY A 291 11.24 5.73 -16.91
N THR A 292 12.17 5.50 -17.84
CA THR A 292 13.19 4.43 -17.73
C THR A 292 14.60 4.93 -17.41
N THR A 293 14.81 6.24 -17.53
CA THR A 293 16.05 6.93 -17.14
C THR A 293 16.29 6.92 -15.63
N GLY A 294 17.53 7.16 -15.22
CA GLY A 294 17.92 7.28 -13.82
C GLY A 294 17.67 6.05 -12.98
N LEU A 295 17.64 6.24 -11.66
CA LEU A 295 17.54 5.12 -10.73
C LEU A 295 16.17 4.44 -10.85
N GLN A 296 16.17 3.19 -11.28
CA GLN A 296 14.99 2.34 -11.38
C GLN A 296 14.85 1.47 -10.13
N HIS A 297 13.61 1.11 -9.78
CA HIS A 297 13.38 0.02 -8.84
C HIS A 297 13.99 -1.28 -9.39
N LEU A 298 14.61 -2.08 -8.51
CA LEU A 298 15.13 -3.38 -8.91
C LEU A 298 13.98 -4.28 -9.39
N LEU A 299 14.21 -4.98 -10.49
CA LEU A 299 13.30 -6.01 -10.97
C LEU A 299 13.13 -7.09 -9.91
N GLU A 300 11.90 -7.55 -9.70
CA GLU A 300 11.60 -8.62 -8.75
C GLU A 300 11.36 -9.90 -9.54
N VAL A 301 12.29 -10.85 -9.44
CA VAL A 301 12.15 -12.17 -10.05
C VAL A 301 11.45 -13.09 -9.07
N ASP A 302 10.32 -13.66 -9.48
CA ASP A 302 9.52 -14.56 -8.67
C ASP A 302 9.53 -15.98 -9.25
N VAL A 303 10.14 -16.88 -8.48
CA VAL A 303 10.27 -18.31 -8.78
C VAL A 303 9.22 -19.16 -8.07
N THR A 304 8.26 -18.53 -7.38
CA THR A 304 7.20 -19.23 -6.67
C THR A 304 6.26 -19.93 -7.66
N PRO A 305 5.87 -21.20 -7.43
CA PRO A 305 4.89 -21.88 -8.26
C PRO A 305 3.48 -21.32 -8.00
N TYR A 306 2.83 -20.87 -9.07
CA TYR A 306 1.44 -20.41 -9.10
C TYR A 306 0.62 -21.27 -10.05
N THR A 307 0.33 -22.50 -9.64
CA THR A 307 -0.29 -23.54 -10.50
C THR A 307 -1.80 -23.69 -10.27
N ALA A 308 -2.37 -23.01 -9.28
CA ALA A 308 -3.79 -23.07 -8.99
C ALA A 308 -4.63 -22.36 -10.08
N ALA A 309 -5.82 -22.90 -10.36
CA ALA A 309 -6.78 -22.25 -11.24
C ALA A 309 -7.10 -20.84 -10.74
N GLY A 310 -7.05 -19.85 -11.64
CA GLY A 310 -7.23 -18.44 -11.30
C GLY A 310 -5.95 -17.68 -10.95
N SER A 311 -4.79 -18.35 -10.86
CA SER A 311 -3.51 -17.66 -10.72
C SER A 311 -3.22 -16.79 -11.94
N GLN A 312 -2.75 -15.56 -11.72
CA GLN A 312 -2.37 -14.63 -12.79
C GLN A 312 -1.07 -13.92 -12.39
N PRO A 313 0.06 -14.20 -13.08
CA PRO A 313 0.24 -15.24 -14.09
C PRO A 313 0.26 -16.66 -13.51
N ILE A 314 -0.05 -17.67 -14.34
CA ILE A 314 0.28 -19.07 -14.02
C ILE A 314 1.79 -19.25 -14.22
N SER A 315 2.45 -19.87 -13.25
CA SER A 315 3.87 -20.22 -13.34
C SER A 315 4.13 -21.58 -12.68
N ALA A 316 4.91 -22.44 -13.33
CA ALA A 316 5.37 -23.69 -12.72
C ALA A 316 6.44 -23.46 -11.63
N GLY A 317 7.02 -22.26 -11.55
CA GLY A 317 8.06 -21.90 -10.58
C GLY A 317 9.42 -22.55 -10.86
N GLY A 318 10.39 -22.21 -10.01
CA GLY A 318 11.79 -22.63 -10.11
C GLY A 318 12.29 -23.53 -8.98
N GLY A 319 11.42 -23.97 -8.06
CA GLY A 319 11.84 -24.81 -6.93
C GLY A 319 12.88 -24.14 -6.03
N SER A 320 13.95 -24.85 -5.65
CA SER A 320 15.05 -24.37 -4.79
C SER A 320 16.02 -23.40 -5.50
N THR A 321 15.53 -22.58 -6.43
CA THR A 321 16.34 -21.57 -7.13
C THR A 321 16.66 -20.41 -6.20
N THR A 322 17.92 -20.00 -6.18
CA THR A 322 18.32 -18.74 -5.53
C THR A 322 18.35 -17.63 -6.58
N VAL A 323 17.77 -16.48 -6.25
CA VAL A 323 17.75 -15.31 -7.15
C VAL A 323 18.41 -14.12 -6.46
N ALA A 324 19.25 -13.41 -7.21
CA ALA A 324 19.75 -12.09 -6.84
C ALA A 324 19.50 -11.11 -7.99
N VAL A 325 18.92 -9.96 -7.66
CA VAL A 325 18.81 -8.82 -8.58
C VAL A 325 19.51 -7.63 -7.93
N VAL A 326 20.40 -7.00 -8.68
CA VAL A 326 21.26 -5.93 -8.18
C VAL A 326 21.38 -4.80 -9.19
N GLU A 327 21.79 -3.63 -8.74
CA GLU A 327 22.35 -2.66 -9.66
C GLU A 327 23.69 -3.19 -10.21
N HIS A 328 23.82 -3.14 -11.54
CA HIS A 328 25.01 -3.59 -12.26
C HIS A 328 25.83 -2.41 -12.79
N ILE A 329 27.16 -2.54 -12.77
CA ILE A 329 28.06 -1.60 -13.43
C ILE A 329 28.78 -2.26 -14.61
N PRO A 330 28.57 -1.77 -15.84
CA PRO A 330 29.32 -2.24 -17.00
C PRO A 330 30.79 -1.80 -16.96
N GLY A 331 31.68 -2.56 -17.60
CA GLY A 331 33.03 -2.10 -17.93
C GLY A 331 34.20 -2.56 -17.04
N GLY A 332 34.11 -3.70 -16.36
CA GLY A 332 35.30 -4.34 -15.74
C GLY A 332 35.97 -3.54 -14.63
N ASN A 333 35.17 -2.87 -13.80
CA ASN A 333 35.66 -2.03 -12.71
C ASN A 333 36.29 -2.86 -11.58
N ALA A 334 37.38 -2.36 -11.00
CA ALA A 334 37.95 -2.95 -9.80
C ALA A 334 37.01 -2.77 -8.59
N ALA A 335 37.03 -3.74 -7.67
CA ALA A 335 36.28 -3.64 -6.44
C ALA A 335 36.75 -2.43 -5.61
N GLY A 336 35.81 -1.61 -5.12
CA GLY A 336 36.15 -0.39 -4.41
C GLY A 336 35.10 0.71 -4.55
N ALA A 337 35.46 1.91 -4.09
CA ALA A 337 34.60 3.09 -4.19
C ALA A 337 34.54 3.58 -5.65
N LEU A 338 33.34 3.90 -6.13
CA LEU A 338 33.13 4.43 -7.46
C LEU A 338 32.07 5.54 -7.41
N ALA A 339 32.31 6.60 -8.20
CA ALA A 339 31.30 7.60 -8.49
C ALA A 339 30.55 7.19 -9.77
N ARG A 340 29.23 7.07 -9.66
CA ARG A 340 28.32 6.72 -10.75
C ARG A 340 27.05 7.57 -10.67
N PRO A 341 27.09 8.82 -11.17
CA PRO A 341 25.88 9.61 -11.37
C PRO A 341 25.06 8.96 -12.49
N LEU A 342 23.83 8.55 -12.19
CA LEU A 342 22.92 8.14 -13.25
C LEU A 342 22.35 9.36 -13.95
N THR A 343 21.79 9.12 -15.14
CA THR A 343 20.82 10.04 -15.76
C THR A 343 19.72 10.42 -14.76
N GLU A 344 19.13 11.61 -14.86
CA GLU A 344 18.07 12.00 -13.94
C GLU A 344 16.76 11.27 -14.24
N LEU A 345 15.91 11.17 -13.21
CA LEU A 345 14.51 10.81 -13.34
C LEU A 345 13.67 11.99 -12.81
N ALA A 346 13.84 13.13 -13.45
CA ALA A 346 13.29 14.40 -13.01
C ALA A 346 11.93 14.67 -13.65
N THR A 347 10.98 15.21 -12.89
CA THR A 347 9.69 15.66 -13.43
C THR A 347 9.91 16.69 -14.52
N CYS A 348 9.38 16.41 -15.71
CA CYS A 348 9.59 17.22 -16.91
C CYS A 348 11.07 17.52 -17.20
N SER A 349 11.98 16.57 -16.92
CA SER A 349 13.42 16.65 -17.21
C SER A 349 14.11 17.91 -16.67
N ASN A 350 13.51 18.58 -15.66
CA ASN A 350 13.88 19.94 -15.24
C ASN A 350 13.82 21.00 -16.37
N ARG A 351 13.23 20.68 -17.52
CA ARG A 351 13.10 21.53 -18.71
C ARG A 351 11.66 21.85 -19.06
N GLY A 352 10.76 21.69 -18.10
CA GLY A 352 9.36 22.12 -18.23
C GLY A 352 8.65 22.23 -16.90
N ILE A 353 7.43 22.73 -16.95
CA ILE A 353 6.52 22.85 -15.82
C ILE A 353 5.47 21.74 -15.92
N CYS A 354 5.27 21.01 -14.82
CA CYS A 354 4.22 20.00 -14.73
C CYS A 354 2.85 20.64 -14.51
N ASN A 355 1.90 20.39 -15.42
CA ASN A 355 0.50 20.67 -15.19
C ASN A 355 -0.13 19.50 -14.41
N GLY A 356 -0.34 19.69 -13.10
CA GLY A 356 -0.88 18.68 -12.21
C GLY A 356 -2.35 18.30 -12.42
N GLU A 357 -3.11 19.00 -13.27
CA GLU A 357 -4.49 18.63 -13.60
C GLU A 357 -4.52 17.64 -14.78
N THR A 358 -3.65 17.87 -15.76
CA THR A 358 -3.60 17.08 -17.01
C THR A 358 -2.51 16.00 -17.00
N GLY A 359 -1.48 16.15 -16.16
CA GLY A 359 -0.30 15.28 -16.16
C GLY A 359 0.65 15.56 -17.31
N GLN A 360 0.53 16.71 -17.98
CA GLN A 360 1.36 17.07 -19.13
C GLN A 360 2.48 18.02 -18.74
N CYS A 361 3.64 17.84 -19.37
CA CYS A 361 4.77 18.75 -19.25
C CYS A 361 4.66 19.90 -20.27
N GLN A 362 4.77 21.13 -19.78
CA GLN A 362 4.92 22.32 -20.61
C GLN A 362 6.41 22.65 -20.74
N CYS A 363 7.02 22.31 -21.87
CA CYS A 363 8.46 22.45 -22.06
C CYS A 363 8.89 23.91 -22.25
N TYR A 364 10.06 24.24 -21.70
CA TYR A 364 10.74 25.51 -21.97
C TYR A 364 11.24 25.58 -23.41
N THR A 365 11.48 26.79 -23.90
CA THR A 365 11.96 27.04 -25.26
C THR A 365 13.22 26.23 -25.55
N GLY A 366 13.26 25.58 -26.72
CA GLY A 366 14.38 24.73 -27.15
C GLY A 366 14.27 23.27 -26.72
N HIS A 367 13.27 22.90 -25.91
CA HIS A 367 13.06 21.52 -25.44
C HIS A 367 11.72 20.94 -25.92
N LYS A 368 11.70 19.63 -26.17
CA LYS A 368 10.52 18.85 -26.54
C LYS A 368 10.56 17.46 -25.90
N GLY A 369 9.54 16.67 -26.18
CA GLY A 369 9.42 15.28 -25.73
C GLY A 369 8.28 15.14 -24.74
N LEU A 370 8.02 13.92 -24.27
CA LEU A 370 6.94 13.69 -23.30
C LEU A 370 7.28 14.31 -21.95
N ALA A 371 8.57 14.28 -21.58
CA ALA A 371 9.13 14.82 -20.36
C ALA A 371 10.03 16.05 -20.62
N CYS A 372 10.05 16.65 -21.82
CA CYS A 372 10.99 17.72 -22.17
C CYS A 372 12.47 17.28 -22.20
N GLU A 373 12.68 15.99 -22.44
CA GLU A 373 13.97 15.29 -22.42
C GLU A 373 14.81 15.47 -23.69
N LEU A 374 14.24 16.06 -24.75
CA LEU A 374 14.93 16.26 -26.03
C LEU A 374 15.19 17.74 -26.26
N GLN A 375 16.35 18.07 -26.84
CA GLN A 375 16.71 19.43 -27.25
C GLN A 375 16.55 19.58 -28.78
N GLU A 376 15.79 20.58 -29.24
CA GLU A 376 15.55 20.84 -30.68
C GLU A 376 16.36 22.01 -31.25
N ALA A 377 16.87 22.88 -30.40
CA ALA A 377 17.70 24.01 -30.80
C ALA A 377 18.83 24.20 -29.78
N LEU A 378 20.05 24.47 -30.27
CA LEU A 378 21.08 25.08 -29.43
C LEU A 378 20.57 26.48 -29.08
N VAL A 379 20.17 26.65 -27.82
CA VAL A 379 19.81 27.95 -27.25
C VAL A 379 21.07 28.62 -26.72
#